data_AF-A0A6S6T2U8-F1
#
_entry.id   AF-A0A6S6T2U8-F1
#
_cell.length_a   1.000
_cell.length_b   1.000
_cell.length_c   1.000
_cell.angle_alpha   90.00
_cell.angle_beta   90.00
_cell.angle_gamma   90.00
#
_symmetry.space_group_name_H-M   'P 1'
#
loop_
_entity.id
_entity.type
_entity.pdbx_description
1 polymer ?
#
loop_
_entity_poly.entity_id
_entity_poly.type
_entity_poly.pdbx_seq_one_letter_code
_entity_poly.pdbx_strand_id
1 'polypeptide(L)'
;LKAAQVTLLLNLKLPVSKKNGLPDYPTREAELLARVDLPLPDWLDQLDDAQSRRLLLGLWAVAVTQQDDDKQSAIWGEQGLLQHWLVGDEERAGFSQYFAGEGIQVLSSIRQHFQQLIGHQRVRPENEKLTGRCLFTDAPADTLMSSNLNLYEVKVSAFTGRSGKPDSIMAPSKGVVPISLVSMAEHKLRQESFGQQGGKPSGVPTLVSSPITTGLFGALILDNEQSLQSYSSYDLNRKKVEAGKVNFKGLEVYRYRVRVARLERIPERTEDQINTLRLLLQASLRMGRPLHLFRGLPTPQKAFFYFDAMPRVLQNLLGANELRLEQIPFAIRQLELAQTISSANALGYDVLTLFALPSTRFKACARVWCHAQNALDDPKQASAMRYLQFQMIQSQQESVMSEQDGALVRLGQAATRIQYPPKGSHSEEMLVFNCALDTAIEQLGLKQADTASLINGIAGELSINLSRKKKEAFGLLRSDLLDAACLTFAEQFVNDVWLGVLHGKPPAQKERRLLGSIYRMAFLQACRQAQKDRKKAAEQSTDTPKEEV
;
A
#
# COMPACT_ATOMS: atom_id res chain seq x y z
N LEU A 1 -2.36 -6.04 45.97
CA LEU A 1 -2.48 -4.70 45.36
C LEU A 1 -1.68 -3.64 46.14
N LYS A 2 -1.88 -3.49 47.46
CA LYS A 2 -1.10 -2.57 48.32
C LYS A 2 0.43 -2.73 48.20
N ALA A 3 0.93 -3.97 48.20
CA ALA A 3 2.37 -4.26 48.06
C ALA A 3 2.91 -3.78 46.71
N ALA A 4 2.18 -4.05 45.62
CA ALA A 4 2.57 -3.61 44.28
C ALA A 4 2.66 -2.08 44.16
N GLN A 5 1.76 -1.34 44.83
CA GLN A 5 1.78 0.13 44.85
C GLN A 5 3.04 0.68 45.54
N VAL A 6 3.37 0.16 46.74
CA VAL A 6 4.57 0.57 47.49
C VAL A 6 5.84 0.20 46.74
N THR A 7 5.94 -1.05 46.27
CA THR A 7 7.11 -1.53 45.51
C THR A 7 7.34 -0.76 44.22
N LEU A 8 6.27 -0.37 43.52
CA LEU A 8 6.35 0.46 42.31
C LEU A 8 6.98 1.82 42.63
N LEU A 9 6.52 2.49 43.68
CA LEU A 9 6.99 3.84 44.04
C LEU A 9 8.41 3.84 44.63
N LEU A 10 8.78 2.78 45.37
CA LEU A 10 10.16 2.55 45.82
C LEU A 10 11.14 2.33 44.66
N ASN A 11 10.69 1.74 43.56
CA ASN A 11 11.53 1.43 42.39
C ASN A 11 11.33 2.41 41.22
N LEU A 12 10.51 3.45 41.39
CA LEU A 12 10.22 4.41 40.33
C LEU A 12 11.48 5.22 39.98
N LYS A 13 11.98 5.01 38.76
CA LYS A 13 13.14 5.74 38.22
C LYS A 13 12.74 7.16 37.83
N LEU A 14 13.25 8.14 38.58
CA LEU A 14 13.03 9.56 38.33
C LEU A 14 14.35 10.24 37.92
N PRO A 15 14.32 11.34 37.16
CA PRO A 15 15.49 12.18 36.90
C PRO A 15 15.82 13.00 38.15
N VAL A 16 16.34 12.33 39.18
CA VAL A 16 16.67 12.95 40.46
C VAL A 16 17.89 13.87 40.28
N SER A 17 17.69 15.17 40.51
CA SER A 17 18.77 16.14 40.63
C SER A 17 18.58 16.93 41.93
N LYS A 18 19.68 17.39 42.54
CA LYS A 18 19.63 18.18 43.79
C LYS A 18 18.73 19.43 43.70
N LYS A 19 18.40 19.89 42.49
CA LYS A 19 17.53 21.06 42.23
C LYS A 19 16.03 20.75 42.28
N ASN A 20 15.64 19.48 42.19
CA ASN A 20 14.24 19.08 42.04
C ASN A 20 13.57 18.64 43.36
N GLY A 21 14.32 18.53 44.46
CA GLY A 21 13.78 18.20 45.79
C GLY A 21 13.18 16.79 45.96
N LEU A 22 13.30 15.92 44.95
CA LEU A 22 12.72 14.57 44.98
C LEU A 22 13.54 13.59 45.83
N PRO A 23 12.90 12.72 46.62
CA PRO A 23 13.58 11.66 47.35
C PRO A 23 14.16 10.61 46.39
N ASP A 24 15.42 10.28 46.60
CA ASP A 24 16.11 9.17 45.93
C ASP A 24 15.72 7.82 46.57
N TYR A 25 16.26 6.72 46.05
CA TYR A 25 15.86 5.38 46.52
C TYR A 25 16.12 5.16 48.03
N PRO A 26 17.32 5.48 48.57
CA PRO A 26 17.56 5.38 50.01
C PRO A 26 16.63 6.26 50.85
N THR A 27 16.35 7.49 50.40
CA THR A 27 15.43 8.39 51.12
C THR A 27 14.02 7.81 51.20
N ARG A 28 13.53 7.20 50.10
CA ARG A 28 12.21 6.56 50.09
C ARG A 28 12.13 5.33 51.00
N GLU A 29 13.19 4.54 51.06
CA GLU A 29 13.28 3.42 52.00
C GLU A 29 13.22 3.92 53.45
N ALA A 30 13.99 4.95 53.79
CA ALA A 30 14.00 5.54 55.13
C ALA A 30 12.64 6.14 55.52
N GLU A 31 11.98 6.86 54.61
CA GLU A 31 10.65 7.43 54.83
C GLU A 31 9.59 6.35 55.02
N LEU A 32 9.67 5.22 54.30
CA LEU A 32 8.78 4.08 54.52
C LEU A 32 9.01 3.43 55.89
N LEU A 33 10.28 3.19 56.25
CA LEU A 33 10.64 2.61 57.54
C LEU A 33 10.19 3.48 58.72
N ALA A 34 10.32 4.79 58.60
CA ALA A 34 9.86 5.75 59.61
C ALA A 34 8.33 5.69 59.83
N ARG A 35 7.54 5.30 58.81
CA ARG A 35 6.07 5.14 58.92
C ARG A 35 5.64 3.76 59.39
N VAL A 36 6.44 2.73 59.14
CA VAL A 36 6.22 1.38 59.69
C VAL A 36 6.59 1.34 61.18
N ASP A 37 7.56 2.16 61.60
CA ASP A 37 7.99 2.34 62.99
C ASP A 37 8.30 1.01 63.69
N LEU A 38 9.08 0.16 63.02
CA LEU A 38 9.55 -1.12 63.52
C LEU A 38 10.96 -1.40 63.01
N PRO A 39 11.77 -2.14 63.79
CA PRO A 39 13.10 -2.53 63.34
C PRO A 39 13.01 -3.40 62.08
N LEU A 40 13.88 -3.09 61.11
CA LEU A 40 14.02 -3.91 59.91
C LEU A 40 14.55 -5.30 60.32
N PRO A 41 13.93 -6.40 59.86
CA PRO A 41 14.47 -7.74 60.11
C PRO A 41 15.89 -7.92 59.56
N ASP A 42 16.74 -8.64 60.30
CA ASP A 42 18.14 -8.84 59.92
C ASP A 42 18.31 -9.42 58.51
N TRP A 43 17.41 -10.32 58.08
CA TRP A 43 17.43 -10.92 56.74
C TRP A 43 17.10 -9.92 55.61
N LEU A 44 16.36 -8.85 55.93
CA LEU A 44 16.08 -7.75 54.98
C LEU A 44 17.24 -6.77 54.91
N ASP A 45 17.92 -6.53 56.03
CA ASP A 45 19.03 -5.57 56.07
C ASP A 45 20.31 -6.14 55.44
N GLN A 46 20.53 -7.45 55.55
CA GLN A 46 21.66 -8.19 54.97
C GLN A 46 21.56 -8.42 53.44
N LEU A 47 20.50 -7.95 52.78
CA LEU A 47 20.35 -8.09 51.33
C LEU A 47 21.18 -7.05 50.57
N ASP A 48 22.21 -7.52 49.87
CA ASP A 48 23.09 -6.69 49.03
C ASP A 48 22.40 -6.15 47.76
N ASP A 49 21.43 -6.88 47.20
CA ASP A 49 20.69 -6.41 46.02
C ASP A 49 19.59 -5.40 46.40
N ALA A 50 19.86 -4.12 46.15
CA ALA A 50 18.96 -3.02 46.43
C ALA A 50 17.59 -3.13 45.74
N GLN A 51 17.48 -3.78 44.57
CA GLN A 51 16.18 -3.96 43.90
C GLN A 51 15.33 -5.02 44.62
N SER A 52 15.92 -6.19 44.91
CA SER A 52 15.26 -7.24 45.69
C SER A 52 14.90 -6.78 47.09
N ARG A 53 15.79 -6.02 47.76
CA ARG A 53 15.52 -5.41 49.08
C ARG A 53 14.27 -4.55 49.05
N ARG A 54 14.12 -3.63 48.10
CA ARG A 54 12.92 -2.76 47.97
C ARG A 54 11.64 -3.53 47.67
N LEU A 55 11.73 -4.61 46.90
CA LEU A 55 10.59 -5.47 46.62
C LEU A 55 10.11 -6.19 47.89
N LEU A 56 11.04 -6.79 48.63
CA LEU A 56 10.75 -7.49 49.87
C LEU A 56 10.34 -6.52 51.00
N LEU A 57 10.90 -5.31 51.03
CA LEU A 57 10.51 -4.25 51.94
C LEU A 57 9.04 -3.84 51.74
N GLY A 58 8.59 -3.70 50.49
CA GLY A 58 7.19 -3.40 50.18
C GLY A 58 6.23 -4.52 50.60
N LEU A 59 6.64 -5.79 50.50
CA LEU A 59 5.87 -6.93 50.99
C LEU A 59 5.82 -6.97 52.52
N TRP A 60 6.95 -6.74 53.17
CA TRP A 60 7.07 -6.71 54.63
C TRP A 60 6.24 -5.58 55.24
N ALA A 61 6.32 -4.36 54.68
CA ALA A 61 5.52 -3.22 55.14
C ALA A 61 4.02 -3.52 55.10
N VAL A 62 3.53 -4.24 54.08
CA VAL A 62 2.12 -4.68 54.02
C VAL A 62 1.80 -5.74 55.06
N ALA A 63 2.68 -6.74 55.23
CA ALA A 63 2.44 -7.83 56.17
C ALA A 63 2.34 -7.32 57.62
N VAL A 64 3.19 -6.36 57.98
CA VAL A 64 3.29 -5.89 59.37
C VAL A 64 2.24 -4.81 59.70
N THR A 65 1.79 -4.06 58.71
CA THR A 65 0.70 -3.09 58.90
C THR A 65 -0.68 -3.72 58.73
N GLN A 66 -0.81 -4.99 58.34
CA GLN A 66 -2.09 -5.62 58.03
C GLN A 66 -3.13 -5.55 59.18
N GLN A 67 -2.68 -5.53 60.43
CA GLN A 67 -3.53 -5.49 61.63
C GLN A 67 -3.52 -4.13 62.36
N ASP A 68 -2.82 -3.14 61.81
CA ASP A 68 -2.66 -1.81 62.42
C ASP A 68 -3.18 -0.74 61.45
N ASP A 69 -4.42 -0.28 61.69
CA ASP A 69 -5.11 0.67 60.83
C ASP A 69 -4.45 2.05 60.81
N ASP A 70 -3.79 2.45 61.90
CA ASP A 70 -3.08 3.72 61.99
C ASP A 70 -1.83 3.70 61.10
N LYS A 71 -1.05 2.61 61.16
CA LYS A 71 0.10 2.42 60.26
C LYS A 71 -0.32 2.24 58.81
N GLN A 72 -1.45 1.60 58.55
CA GLN A 72 -2.00 1.55 57.20
C GLN A 72 -2.41 2.94 56.69
N SER A 73 -3.07 3.74 57.51
CA SER A 73 -3.46 5.10 57.14
C SER A 73 -2.23 5.99 56.91
N ALA A 74 -1.18 5.82 57.71
CA ALA A 74 0.08 6.55 57.56
C ALA A 74 0.79 6.29 56.21
N ILE A 75 0.61 5.10 55.61
CA ILE A 75 1.22 4.73 54.33
C ILE A 75 0.25 4.95 53.16
N TRP A 76 -0.98 4.45 53.24
CA TRP A 76 -1.96 4.39 52.14
C TRP A 76 -3.16 5.33 52.30
N GLY A 77 -3.29 6.06 53.41
CA GLY A 77 -4.40 6.98 53.64
C GLY A 77 -4.38 8.20 52.71
N GLU A 78 -5.44 9.01 52.75
CA GLU A 78 -5.57 10.22 51.91
C GLU A 78 -4.48 11.27 52.18
N GLN A 79 -3.87 11.23 53.37
CA GLN A 79 -2.67 12.01 53.73
C GLN A 79 -1.45 11.11 54.00
N GLY A 80 -1.46 9.89 53.47
CA GLY A 80 -0.41 8.90 53.67
C GLY A 80 0.85 9.20 52.86
N LEU A 81 1.91 8.44 53.14
CA LEU A 81 3.21 8.54 52.47
C LEU A 81 3.11 8.43 50.94
N LEU A 82 2.29 7.50 50.42
CA LEU A 82 2.16 7.31 48.98
C LEU A 82 1.52 8.52 48.30
N GLN A 83 0.57 9.18 48.95
CA GLN A 83 -0.05 10.40 48.44
C GLN A 83 0.96 11.54 48.39
N HIS A 84 1.77 11.71 49.45
CA HIS A 84 2.84 12.71 49.50
C HIS A 84 3.86 12.48 48.39
N TRP A 85 4.27 11.23 48.15
CA TRP A 85 5.17 10.91 47.04
C TRP A 85 4.56 11.19 45.67
N LEU A 86 3.28 10.86 45.46
CA LEU A 86 2.63 11.02 44.15
C LEU A 86 2.26 12.47 43.84
N VAL A 87 1.61 13.17 44.78
CA VAL A 87 1.03 14.51 44.57
C VAL A 87 1.99 15.61 45.01
N GLY A 88 2.76 15.38 46.07
CA GLY A 88 3.60 16.40 46.72
C GLY A 88 2.84 17.16 47.79
N ASP A 89 3.54 18.07 48.45
CA ASP A 89 3.03 19.01 49.46
C ASP A 89 3.49 20.45 49.12
N GLU A 90 3.28 21.41 50.03
CA GLU A 90 3.68 22.82 49.82
C GLU A 90 5.21 23.00 49.75
N GLU A 91 6.00 22.06 50.27
CA GLU A 91 7.46 22.14 50.35
C GLU A 91 8.17 21.25 49.31
N ARG A 92 7.52 20.21 48.81
CA ARG A 92 8.08 19.15 47.95
C ARG A 92 7.18 18.85 46.77
N ALA A 93 7.76 18.86 45.58
CA ALA A 93 7.11 18.42 44.36
C ALA A 93 6.82 16.91 44.36
N GLY A 94 5.62 16.50 43.96
CA GLY A 94 5.25 15.09 43.80
C GLY A 94 5.74 14.47 42.49
N PHE A 95 5.80 13.14 42.46
CA PHE A 95 6.19 12.36 41.28
C PHE A 95 5.26 12.60 40.07
N SER A 96 4.01 13.00 40.31
CA SER A 96 3.02 13.34 39.28
C SER A 96 3.46 14.43 38.31
N GLN A 97 4.32 15.35 38.74
CA GLN A 97 4.87 16.38 37.87
C GLN A 97 5.77 15.80 36.76
N TYR A 98 6.32 14.60 36.96
CA TYR A 98 7.08 13.86 35.94
C TYR A 98 6.22 12.93 35.10
N PHE A 99 4.95 12.78 35.46
CA PHE A 99 3.92 12.21 34.59
C PHE A 99 3.24 13.28 33.71
N ALA A 100 3.51 14.57 33.94
CA ALA A 100 3.05 15.66 33.08
C ALA A 100 3.86 15.70 31.77
N GLY A 101 3.23 15.22 30.69
CA GLY A 101 3.82 15.16 29.36
C GLY A 101 2.86 14.55 28.34
N GLU A 102 3.38 14.17 27.16
CA GLU A 102 2.62 13.54 26.07
C GLU A 102 1.71 12.39 26.54
N GLY A 103 2.07 11.67 27.62
CA GLY A 103 1.28 10.58 28.20
C GLY A 103 -0.13 10.98 28.68
N ILE A 104 -0.32 12.19 29.23
CA ILE A 104 -1.65 12.67 29.67
C ILE A 104 -2.52 12.96 28.45
N GLN A 105 -1.94 13.60 27.42
CA GLN A 105 -2.62 13.84 26.15
C GLN A 105 -3.01 12.52 25.49
N VAL A 106 -2.09 11.55 25.44
CA VAL A 106 -2.34 10.18 24.93
C VAL A 106 -3.50 9.52 25.67
N LEU A 107 -3.50 9.54 27.01
CA LEU A 107 -4.57 8.95 27.82
C LEU A 107 -5.92 9.65 27.58
N SER A 108 -5.93 10.98 27.44
CA SER A 108 -7.14 11.74 27.17
C SER A 108 -7.73 11.41 25.79
N SER A 109 -6.92 11.38 24.73
CA SER A 109 -7.37 11.03 23.38
C SER A 109 -7.81 9.57 23.30
N ILE A 110 -7.14 8.65 24.01
CA ILE A 110 -7.57 7.24 24.12
C ILE A 110 -8.92 7.13 24.82
N ARG A 111 -9.11 7.83 25.96
CA ARG A 111 -10.36 7.82 26.70
C ARG A 111 -11.51 8.33 25.84
N GLN A 112 -11.30 9.44 25.13
CA GLN A 112 -12.29 9.99 24.19
C GLN A 112 -12.63 8.97 23.09
N HIS A 113 -11.61 8.34 22.49
CA HIS A 113 -11.80 7.33 21.46
C HIS A 113 -12.66 6.16 21.94
N PHE A 114 -12.37 5.61 23.13
CA PHE A 114 -13.17 4.53 23.72
C PHE A 114 -14.58 4.97 24.08
N GLN A 115 -14.76 6.18 24.62
CA GLN A 115 -16.09 6.73 24.91
C GLN A 115 -16.95 6.83 23.64
N GLN A 116 -16.38 7.27 22.52
CA GLN A 116 -17.08 7.33 21.22
C GLN A 116 -17.47 5.92 20.74
N LEU A 117 -16.57 4.94 20.83
CA LEU A 117 -16.85 3.55 20.44
C LEU A 117 -17.94 2.92 21.29
N ILE A 118 -17.84 3.04 22.62
CA ILE A 118 -18.83 2.51 23.58
C ILE A 118 -20.18 3.19 23.36
N GLY A 119 -20.18 4.49 23.09
CA GLY A 119 -21.40 5.25 22.79
C GLY A 119 -21.97 5.01 21.39
N HIS A 120 -21.40 4.10 20.58
CA HIS A 120 -21.77 3.87 19.18
C HIS A 120 -21.73 5.14 18.31
N GLN A 121 -20.89 6.11 18.68
CA GLN A 121 -20.71 7.36 17.97
C GLN A 121 -19.66 7.19 16.87
N ARG A 122 -19.75 7.99 15.80
CA ARG A 122 -18.70 8.05 14.78
C ARG A 122 -17.40 8.46 15.47
N VAL A 123 -16.37 7.62 15.36
CA VAL A 123 -15.02 7.96 15.82
C VAL A 123 -14.54 9.17 15.03
N ARG A 124 -14.23 10.27 15.74
CA ARG A 124 -13.70 11.50 15.15
C ARG A 124 -12.43 11.90 15.89
N PRO A 125 -11.37 12.31 15.16
CA PRO A 125 -10.21 12.93 15.80
C PRO A 125 -10.63 14.24 16.47
N GLU A 126 -9.83 14.71 17.44
CA GLU A 126 -10.06 15.99 18.12
C GLU A 126 -10.22 17.16 17.14
N ASN A 127 -9.52 17.11 16.01
CA ASN A 127 -9.62 18.11 14.95
C ASN A 127 -9.66 17.47 13.54
N GLU A 128 -10.82 17.51 12.88
CA GLU A 128 -11.00 17.00 11.51
C GLU A 128 -10.42 17.92 10.43
N LYS A 129 -10.10 19.19 10.74
CA LYS A 129 -9.57 20.15 9.77
C LYS A 129 -8.07 20.03 9.52
N LEU A 130 -7.40 19.11 10.22
CA LEU A 130 -5.96 18.90 10.07
C LEU A 130 -5.63 18.37 8.67
N THR A 131 -4.60 18.96 8.07
CA THR A 131 -4.13 18.58 6.72
C THR A 131 -3.25 17.32 6.76
N GLY A 132 -2.60 17.03 7.88
CA GLY A 132 -1.79 15.83 8.08
C GLY A 132 -2.65 14.57 8.21
N ARG A 133 -2.11 13.43 7.74
CA ARG A 133 -2.77 12.12 7.75
C ARG A 133 -1.94 11.10 8.52
N CYS A 134 -2.54 10.49 9.53
CA CYS A 134 -1.91 9.50 10.39
C CYS A 134 -1.35 8.34 9.56
N LEU A 135 -0.07 8.00 9.76
CA LEU A 135 0.59 6.90 9.06
C LEU A 135 -0.16 5.56 9.16
N PHE A 136 -0.73 5.28 10.33
CA PHE A 136 -1.32 3.97 10.62
C PHE A 136 -2.77 3.85 10.20
N THR A 137 -3.54 4.94 10.17
CA THR A 137 -5.00 4.89 10.02
C THR A 137 -5.54 5.84 8.96
N ASP A 138 -4.68 6.65 8.33
CA ASP A 138 -5.02 7.73 7.40
C ASP A 138 -6.00 8.80 7.97
N ALA A 139 -6.23 8.77 9.29
CA ALA A 139 -7.06 9.73 9.99
C ALA A 139 -6.36 11.10 10.10
N PRO A 140 -7.09 12.24 10.09
CA PRO A 140 -6.49 13.56 10.31
C PRO A 140 -5.65 13.60 11.60
N ALA A 141 -4.38 14.01 11.50
CA ALA A 141 -3.44 14.04 12.62
C ALA A 141 -2.34 15.10 12.43
N ASP A 142 -1.91 15.70 13.55
CA ASP A 142 -0.87 16.75 13.58
C ASP A 142 0.33 16.36 14.44
N THR A 143 0.26 15.29 15.24
CA THR A 143 1.35 14.92 16.14
C THR A 143 2.55 14.42 15.32
N LEU A 144 3.62 15.21 15.34
CA LEU A 144 4.83 15.00 14.56
C LEU A 144 5.76 14.03 15.27
N MET A 145 6.45 13.17 14.51
CA MET A 145 7.54 12.36 15.05
C MET A 145 8.67 13.25 15.61
N SER A 146 8.76 13.37 16.93
CA SER A 146 10.05 13.62 17.57
C SER A 146 10.88 12.34 17.52
N SER A 147 12.20 12.44 17.37
CA SER A 147 13.13 11.31 17.18
C SER A 147 13.13 10.26 18.31
N ASN A 148 12.36 10.48 19.39
CA ASN A 148 12.46 9.72 20.64
C ASN A 148 11.21 8.91 21.00
N LEU A 149 10.24 8.72 20.09
CA LEU A 149 9.00 7.99 20.40
C LEU A 149 9.16 6.46 20.54
N ASN A 150 10.37 5.91 20.30
CA ASN A 150 10.69 4.47 20.38
C ASN A 150 9.71 3.58 19.58
N LEU A 151 9.29 4.01 18.40
CA LEU A 151 8.49 3.21 17.48
C LEU A 151 9.43 2.32 16.66
N TYR A 152 9.46 1.03 16.99
CA TYR A 152 10.31 0.04 16.33
C TYR A 152 9.96 -0.11 14.84
N GLU A 153 10.99 -0.16 13.99
CA GLU A 153 10.91 -0.23 12.52
C GLU A 153 10.20 0.93 11.79
N VAL A 154 9.58 1.86 12.51
CA VAL A 154 9.09 3.12 11.92
C VAL A 154 10.27 4.08 11.81
N LYS A 155 11.10 3.91 10.77
CA LYS A 155 12.19 4.85 10.49
C LYS A 155 11.63 6.11 9.83
N VAL A 156 11.96 7.29 10.34
CA VAL A 156 11.64 8.59 9.72
C VAL A 156 12.08 8.63 8.25
N SER A 157 13.21 7.97 7.94
CA SER A 157 13.79 7.86 6.59
C SER A 157 13.18 6.78 5.70
N ALA A 158 12.32 5.90 6.21
CA ALA A 158 11.53 4.99 5.37
C ALA A 158 10.47 5.76 4.56
N PHE A 159 10.21 7.02 4.94
CA PHE A 159 9.13 7.84 4.39
C PHE A 159 9.61 9.18 3.77
N THR A 160 10.91 9.50 3.82
CA THR A 160 11.50 10.67 3.11
C THR A 160 12.03 10.28 1.74
N GLY A 161 11.46 10.86 0.68
CA GLY A 161 11.86 10.66 -0.70
C GLY A 161 13.35 10.93 -0.95
N ARG A 162 14.09 9.88 -1.28
CA ARG A 162 15.26 9.98 -2.16
C ARG A 162 14.79 9.77 -3.60
N SER A 163 15.39 10.51 -4.53
CA SER A 163 15.06 10.53 -5.97
C SER A 163 14.79 9.13 -6.53
N GLY A 164 13.58 8.91 -7.05
CA GLY A 164 13.16 7.62 -7.64
C GLY A 164 12.29 6.72 -6.76
N LYS A 165 11.79 7.19 -5.60
CA LYS A 165 10.74 6.51 -4.81
C LYS A 165 9.44 7.33 -4.80
N PRO A 166 8.27 6.67 -4.84
CA PRO A 166 6.97 7.31 -4.92
C PRO A 166 6.69 8.29 -3.79
N ASP A 167 6.18 9.46 -4.18
CA ASP A 167 5.51 10.38 -3.29
C ASP A 167 4.38 9.67 -2.55
N SER A 168 4.46 9.63 -1.23
CA SER A 168 3.25 9.90 -0.49
C SER A 168 2.93 11.36 -0.76
N ILE A 169 1.97 11.62 -1.66
CA ILE A 169 1.47 12.98 -2.00
C ILE A 169 0.90 13.71 -0.75
N MET A 170 0.90 13.06 0.44
CA MET A 170 0.47 13.62 1.73
C MET A 170 1.59 13.69 2.77
N ALA A 171 2.78 13.14 2.53
CA ALA A 171 3.88 13.26 3.48
C ALA A 171 4.52 14.64 3.30
N PRO A 172 4.51 15.52 4.33
CA PRO A 172 5.15 16.81 4.22
C PRO A 172 6.64 16.61 3.90
N SER A 173 7.13 17.38 2.93
CA SER A 173 8.47 17.36 2.33
C SER A 173 9.66 17.47 3.31
N LYS A 174 9.41 17.55 4.62
CA LYS A 174 10.39 17.70 5.70
C LYS A 174 10.67 16.43 6.50
N GLY A 175 10.20 15.26 6.06
CA GLY A 175 10.41 14.02 6.81
C GLY A 175 9.66 13.98 8.12
N VAL A 176 8.55 14.69 8.18
CA VAL A 176 7.68 14.68 9.34
C VAL A 176 6.51 13.74 9.03
N VAL A 177 6.36 12.70 9.84
CA VAL A 177 5.28 11.73 9.68
C VAL A 177 4.24 11.98 10.78
N PRO A 178 3.04 12.49 10.44
CA PRO A 178 1.98 12.66 11.41
C PRO A 178 1.47 11.29 11.89
N ILE A 179 1.38 11.11 13.20
CA ILE A 179 0.90 9.88 13.84
C ILE A 179 -0.11 10.29 14.90
N SER A 180 -1.31 9.70 14.90
CA SER A 180 -2.27 9.96 15.98
C SER A 180 -1.78 9.37 17.31
N LEU A 181 -2.04 10.05 18.43
CA LEU A 181 -1.66 9.57 19.77
C LEU A 181 -2.24 8.19 20.09
N VAL A 182 -3.48 7.92 19.64
CA VAL A 182 -4.14 6.62 19.78
C VAL A 182 -3.40 5.54 19.01
N SER A 183 -3.06 5.80 17.74
CA SER A 183 -2.32 4.84 16.90
C SER A 183 -0.90 4.61 17.40
N MET A 184 -0.27 5.62 18.01
CA MET A 184 1.05 5.47 18.64
C MET A 184 1.01 4.48 19.81
N ALA A 185 0.06 4.66 20.74
CA ALA A 185 -0.10 3.78 21.89
C ALA A 185 -0.42 2.35 21.44
N GLU A 186 -1.30 2.21 20.45
CA GLU A 186 -1.66 0.94 19.86
C GLU A 186 -0.47 0.23 19.21
N HIS A 187 0.36 0.95 18.44
CA HIS A 187 1.53 0.37 17.80
C HIS A 187 2.49 -0.24 18.83
N LYS A 188 2.71 0.45 19.95
CA LYS A 188 3.57 -0.04 21.05
C LYS A 188 3.01 -1.35 21.65
N LEU A 189 1.72 -1.40 21.93
CA LEU A 189 1.06 -2.61 22.46
C LEU A 189 1.14 -3.78 21.46
N ARG A 190 0.90 -3.52 20.17
CA ARG A 190 0.98 -4.55 19.14
C ARG A 190 2.38 -5.06 18.91
N GLN A 191 3.38 -4.19 19.02
CA GLN A 191 4.77 -4.59 18.91
C GLN A 191 5.15 -5.57 20.03
N GLU A 192 4.75 -5.29 21.27
CA GLU A 192 4.98 -6.17 22.41
C GLU A 192 4.28 -7.52 22.21
N SER A 193 2.99 -7.50 21.83
CA SER A 193 2.22 -8.71 21.54
C SER A 193 2.80 -9.53 20.38
N PHE A 194 3.29 -8.88 19.32
CA PHE A 194 3.95 -9.55 18.20
C PHE A 194 5.28 -10.18 18.63
N GLY A 195 6.05 -9.51 19.49
CA GLY A 195 7.29 -10.04 20.04
C GLY A 195 7.08 -11.38 20.77
N GLN A 196 5.93 -11.53 21.43
CA GLN A 196 5.53 -12.77 22.10
C GLN A 196 5.04 -13.85 21.10
N GLN A 197 4.35 -13.45 20.02
CA GLN A 197 3.78 -14.38 19.03
C GLN A 197 4.82 -14.94 18.03
N GLY A 198 5.94 -14.23 17.83
CA GLY A 198 6.98 -14.59 16.87
C GLY A 198 6.58 -14.37 15.40
N GLY A 199 7.57 -14.11 14.54
CA GLY A 199 7.36 -13.87 13.10
C GLY A 199 8.54 -13.20 12.40
N LYS A 200 8.39 -12.88 11.11
CA LYS A 200 9.43 -12.17 10.35
C LYS A 200 9.63 -10.76 10.94
N PRO A 201 10.87 -10.28 11.10
CA PRO A 201 11.18 -9.01 11.75
C PRO A 201 11.15 -7.83 10.76
N SER A 202 10.20 -7.76 9.84
CA SER A 202 10.15 -6.65 8.88
C SER A 202 8.71 -6.23 8.59
N GLY A 203 8.40 -4.96 8.84
CA GLY A 203 7.13 -4.32 8.50
C GLY A 203 6.29 -3.91 9.71
N VAL A 204 5.16 -3.25 9.45
CA VAL A 204 4.26 -2.72 10.50
C VAL A 204 3.31 -3.83 10.97
N PRO A 205 3.18 -4.08 12.29
CA PRO A 205 2.26 -5.06 12.83
C PRO A 205 0.80 -4.65 12.57
N THR A 206 0.12 -5.46 11.78
CA THR A 206 -1.27 -5.28 11.34
C THR A 206 -2.09 -6.46 11.86
N LEU A 207 -3.20 -6.17 12.55
CA LEU A 207 -4.11 -7.22 13.00
C LEU A 207 -4.91 -7.72 11.81
N VAL A 208 -4.76 -9.00 11.49
CA VAL A 208 -5.63 -9.71 10.54
C VAL A 208 -6.68 -10.43 11.37
N SER A 209 -7.93 -10.00 11.21
CA SER A 209 -9.07 -10.51 11.96
C SER A 209 -10.17 -11.01 11.03
N SER A 210 -10.80 -12.13 11.38
CA SER A 210 -12.11 -12.52 10.88
C SER A 210 -13.15 -12.26 11.98
N PRO A 211 -14.25 -11.54 11.71
CA PRO A 211 -15.32 -11.35 12.69
C PRO A 211 -16.08 -12.65 13.01
N ILE A 212 -15.85 -13.74 12.27
CA ILE A 212 -16.51 -15.04 12.48
C ILE A 212 -15.45 -16.12 12.70
N THR A 213 -15.58 -16.91 13.77
CA THR A 213 -14.83 -18.17 13.98
C THR A 213 -15.21 -19.18 12.91
N THR A 214 -14.25 -19.82 12.25
CA THR A 214 -14.56 -20.75 11.14
C THR A 214 -15.35 -21.97 11.60
N GLY A 215 -16.02 -22.61 10.63
CA GLY A 215 -16.73 -23.89 10.80
C GLY A 215 -18.25 -23.76 10.82
N LEU A 216 -18.94 -24.32 9.81
CA LEU A 216 -20.41 -24.36 9.75
C LEU A 216 -21.00 -25.18 10.92
N PHE A 217 -20.22 -26.17 11.39
CA PHE A 217 -20.49 -27.03 12.55
C PHE A 217 -19.55 -26.76 13.72
N GLY A 218 -18.74 -25.68 13.65
CA GLY A 218 -17.78 -25.34 14.70
C GLY A 218 -18.47 -25.24 16.06
N ALA A 219 -19.68 -24.66 16.10
CA ALA A 219 -20.52 -24.55 17.30
C ALA A 219 -20.72 -25.88 18.07
N LEU A 220 -20.64 -27.04 17.40
CA LEU A 220 -20.92 -28.36 17.98
C LEU A 220 -19.67 -29.08 18.52
N ILE A 221 -18.46 -28.63 18.20
CA ILE A 221 -17.22 -29.20 18.72
C ILE A 221 -16.72 -28.28 19.85
N LEU A 222 -17.07 -28.64 21.09
CA LEU A 222 -16.53 -28.08 22.32
C LEU A 222 -15.30 -28.90 22.71
N ASP A 223 -14.19 -28.74 22.00
CA ASP A 223 -12.94 -29.39 22.43
C ASP A 223 -11.87 -28.35 22.75
N ASN A 224 -11.46 -28.42 24.03
CA ASN A 224 -10.35 -27.82 24.78
C ASN A 224 -9.63 -26.57 24.21
N GLU A 225 -9.39 -25.61 25.11
CA GLU A 225 -8.75 -24.31 24.91
C GLU A 225 -7.42 -24.31 24.10
N GLN A 226 -6.80 -25.48 23.89
CA GLN A 226 -5.63 -25.67 23.03
C GLN A 226 -5.89 -25.46 21.53
N SER A 227 -7.14 -25.39 21.08
CA SER A 227 -7.53 -25.29 19.67
C SER A 227 -7.60 -23.86 19.11
N LEU A 228 -7.36 -22.82 19.92
CA LEU A 228 -7.33 -21.42 19.48
C LEU A 228 -5.99 -21.02 18.84
N GLN A 229 -5.49 -21.82 17.89
CA GLN A 229 -4.26 -21.49 17.17
C GLN A 229 -4.48 -20.32 16.20
N SER A 230 -3.63 -19.28 16.31
CA SER A 230 -3.62 -18.14 15.39
C SER A 230 -2.84 -18.47 14.12
N TYR A 231 -3.54 -18.75 13.02
CA TYR A 231 -2.91 -19.07 11.73
C TYR A 231 -2.48 -17.84 10.96
N SER A 232 -1.38 -17.95 10.21
CA SER A 232 -0.97 -16.91 9.26
C SER A 232 -1.73 -17.02 7.94
N SER A 233 -1.73 -15.94 7.16
CA SER A 233 -2.23 -15.85 5.78
C SER A 233 -1.58 -16.89 4.86
N TYR A 234 -0.33 -17.27 5.12
CA TYR A 234 0.33 -18.37 4.43
C TYR A 234 -0.23 -19.73 4.82
N ASP A 235 -0.53 -19.96 6.09
CA ASP A 235 -1.12 -21.22 6.57
C ASP A 235 -2.54 -21.40 6.02
N LEU A 236 -3.32 -20.32 5.98
CA LEU A 236 -4.68 -20.31 5.41
C LEU A 236 -4.68 -20.61 3.89
N ASN A 237 -3.61 -20.24 3.17
CA ASN A 237 -3.47 -20.52 1.74
C ASN A 237 -2.69 -21.80 1.41
N ARG A 238 -2.11 -22.47 2.41
CA ARG A 238 -1.26 -23.64 2.15
C ARG A 238 -2.07 -24.74 1.47
N LYS A 239 -1.55 -25.24 0.34
CA LYS A 239 -2.14 -26.37 -0.42
C LYS A 239 -1.34 -27.66 -0.24
N LYS A 240 -0.02 -27.55 0.02
CA LYS A 240 0.88 -28.70 0.20
C LYS A 240 0.88 -29.18 1.66
N VAL A 241 0.87 -30.49 1.86
CA VAL A 241 0.97 -31.12 3.18
C VAL A 241 2.46 -31.15 3.57
N GLU A 242 2.83 -30.52 4.67
CA GLU A 242 4.17 -30.53 5.25
C GLU A 242 4.06 -30.90 6.74
N ALA A 243 5.02 -31.67 7.25
CA ALA A 243 5.01 -32.08 8.66
C ALA A 243 5.11 -30.84 9.58
N GLY A 244 4.29 -30.81 10.65
CA GLY A 244 4.25 -29.69 11.62
C GLY A 244 3.53 -28.43 11.14
N LYS A 245 2.89 -28.47 9.96
CA LYS A 245 2.25 -27.31 9.33
C LYS A 245 0.80 -27.60 9.00
N VAL A 246 -0.09 -26.70 9.40
CA VAL A 246 -1.53 -26.87 9.16
C VAL A 246 -1.86 -26.70 7.67
N ASN A 247 -2.63 -27.64 7.13
CA ASN A 247 -3.16 -27.66 5.77
C ASN A 247 -4.60 -28.17 5.84
N PHE A 248 -5.57 -27.35 5.45
CA PHE A 248 -6.97 -27.72 5.43
C PHE A 248 -7.37 -28.26 4.05
N LYS A 249 -7.75 -29.53 3.91
CA LYS A 249 -8.20 -30.11 2.62
C LYS A 249 -9.71 -29.95 2.43
N GLY A 250 -10.13 -29.34 1.32
CA GLY A 250 -11.54 -29.31 0.89
C GLY A 250 -12.50 -28.82 1.98
N LEU A 251 -13.42 -29.69 2.42
CA LEU A 251 -14.45 -29.38 3.42
C LEU A 251 -13.94 -29.32 4.88
N GLU A 252 -12.71 -29.74 5.15
CA GLU A 252 -12.10 -29.67 6.50
C GLU A 252 -12.00 -28.24 7.01
N VAL A 253 -11.85 -27.27 6.10
CA VAL A 253 -11.91 -25.83 6.38
C VAL A 253 -13.20 -25.45 7.14
N TYR A 254 -14.30 -26.14 6.88
CA TYR A 254 -15.60 -25.90 7.50
C TYR A 254 -15.87 -26.76 8.75
N ARG A 255 -14.96 -27.66 9.13
CA ARG A 255 -15.08 -28.52 10.31
C ARG A 255 -14.43 -27.93 11.55
N TYR A 256 -13.29 -27.25 11.40
CA TYR A 256 -12.51 -26.73 12.53
C TYR A 256 -12.90 -25.30 12.92
N ARG A 257 -12.94 -25.02 14.24
CA ARG A 257 -12.98 -23.66 14.78
C ARG A 257 -11.60 -23.03 14.68
N VAL A 258 -11.47 -22.08 13.78
CA VAL A 258 -10.27 -21.27 13.61
C VAL A 258 -10.64 -19.83 13.87
N ARG A 259 -10.00 -19.23 14.87
CA ARG A 259 -10.05 -17.79 15.04
C ARG A 259 -8.90 -17.19 14.23
N VAL A 260 -9.23 -16.55 13.11
CA VAL A 260 -8.27 -15.70 12.41
C VAL A 260 -8.22 -14.40 13.21
N ALA A 261 -7.30 -14.32 14.16
CA ALA A 261 -6.96 -13.11 14.90
C ALA A 261 -5.46 -13.18 15.19
N ARG A 262 -4.65 -12.67 14.25
CA ARG A 262 -3.19 -12.71 14.34
C ARG A 262 -2.60 -11.38 13.94
N LEU A 263 -1.51 -10.98 14.60
CA LEU A 263 -0.70 -9.87 14.13
C LEU A 263 0.22 -10.36 12.99
N GLU A 264 0.02 -9.81 11.80
CA GLU A 264 0.89 -10.02 10.65
C GLU A 264 1.66 -8.74 10.34
N ARG A 265 2.93 -8.88 9.96
CA ARG A 265 3.68 -7.73 9.44
C ARG A 265 3.45 -7.61 7.95
N ILE A 266 2.82 -6.51 7.56
CA ILE A 266 2.67 -6.14 6.16
C ILE A 266 4.02 -5.57 5.69
N PRO A 267 4.61 -6.13 4.62
CA PRO A 267 5.93 -5.71 4.14
C PRO A 267 5.91 -4.27 3.64
N GLU A 268 7.08 -3.62 3.61
CA GLU A 268 7.19 -2.23 3.12
C GLU A 268 7.17 -2.14 1.59
N ARG A 269 7.73 -3.14 0.91
CA ARG A 269 7.84 -3.16 -0.56
C ARG A 269 6.47 -3.40 -1.19
N THR A 270 6.12 -2.59 -2.19
CA THR A 270 4.83 -2.70 -2.88
C THR A 270 4.61 -4.08 -3.51
N GLU A 271 5.66 -4.71 -4.05
CA GLU A 271 5.55 -6.04 -4.68
C GLU A 271 5.15 -7.12 -3.66
N ASP A 272 5.76 -7.06 -2.48
CA ASP A 272 5.45 -7.96 -1.39
C ASP A 272 4.06 -7.66 -0.81
N GLN A 273 3.66 -6.39 -0.75
CA GLN A 273 2.30 -5.99 -0.35
C GLN A 273 1.24 -6.52 -1.31
N ILE A 274 1.46 -6.45 -2.63
CA ILE A 274 0.57 -7.03 -3.64
C ILE A 274 0.41 -8.54 -3.39
N ASN A 275 1.52 -9.23 -3.15
CA ASN A 275 1.51 -10.66 -2.85
C ASN A 275 0.73 -11.00 -1.59
N THR A 276 1.01 -10.31 -0.47
CA THR A 276 0.32 -10.52 0.80
C THR A 276 -1.17 -10.25 0.66
N LEU A 277 -1.57 -9.17 -0.03
CA LEU A 277 -2.97 -8.85 -0.25
C LEU A 277 -3.67 -9.89 -1.12
N ARG A 278 -3.02 -10.35 -2.19
CA ARG A 278 -3.53 -11.44 -3.04
C ARG A 278 -3.77 -12.71 -2.23
N LEU A 279 -2.81 -13.09 -1.38
CA LEU A 279 -2.94 -14.25 -0.49
C LEU A 279 -4.11 -14.05 0.47
N LEU A 280 -4.24 -12.89 1.11
CA LEU A 280 -5.36 -12.63 2.02
C LEU A 280 -6.72 -12.72 1.32
N LEU A 281 -6.86 -12.16 0.11
CA LEU A 281 -8.08 -12.29 -0.68
C LEU A 281 -8.37 -13.74 -1.08
N GLN A 282 -7.36 -14.49 -1.52
CA GLN A 282 -7.49 -15.92 -1.81
C GLN A 282 -7.90 -16.73 -0.57
N ALA A 283 -7.35 -16.39 0.60
CA ALA A 283 -7.75 -16.99 1.86
C ALA A 283 -9.22 -16.65 2.19
N SER A 284 -9.65 -15.40 2.03
CA SER A 284 -11.04 -15.01 2.28
C SER A 284 -12.04 -15.80 1.41
N LEU A 285 -11.72 -16.03 0.13
CA LEU A 285 -12.53 -16.87 -0.77
C LEU A 285 -12.48 -18.34 -0.39
N ARG A 286 -11.29 -18.89 -0.10
CA ARG A 286 -11.14 -20.31 0.26
C ARG A 286 -11.87 -20.64 1.55
N MET A 287 -11.81 -19.75 2.54
CA MET A 287 -12.47 -19.93 3.82
C MET A 287 -13.97 -19.61 3.76
N GLY A 288 -14.41 -18.84 2.75
CA GLY A 288 -15.77 -18.33 2.64
C GLY A 288 -16.14 -17.40 3.80
N ARG A 289 -15.16 -16.67 4.37
CA ARG A 289 -15.34 -15.81 5.54
C ARG A 289 -14.72 -14.43 5.35
N PRO A 290 -15.30 -13.40 5.99
CA PRO A 290 -14.76 -12.06 5.93
C PRO A 290 -13.38 -11.95 6.58
N LEU A 291 -12.49 -11.15 5.98
CA LEU A 291 -11.17 -10.84 6.52
C LEU A 291 -10.96 -9.33 6.58
N HIS A 292 -10.65 -8.82 7.75
CA HIS A 292 -10.43 -7.41 8.02
C HIS A 292 -9.00 -7.20 8.55
N LEU A 293 -8.31 -6.23 7.93
CA LEU A 293 -6.98 -5.81 8.30
C LEU A 293 -7.06 -4.47 8.99
N PHE A 294 -6.52 -4.44 10.20
CA PHE A 294 -6.53 -3.26 11.05
C PHE A 294 -5.10 -2.91 11.45
N ARG A 295 -4.60 -1.76 11.00
CA ARG A 295 -3.42 -1.07 11.55
C ARG A 295 -3.80 -0.16 12.74
N GLY A 296 -5.03 0.36 12.74
CA GLY A 296 -5.66 1.06 13.86
C GLY A 296 -6.58 0.17 14.70
N LEU A 297 -7.26 0.73 15.70
CA LEU A 297 -8.19 -0.01 16.53
C LEU A 297 -9.31 -0.64 15.68
N PRO A 298 -9.64 -1.93 15.91
CA PRO A 298 -10.68 -2.61 15.15
C PRO A 298 -12.02 -1.90 15.30
N THR A 299 -12.65 -1.64 14.16
CA THR A 299 -14.00 -1.07 14.09
C THR A 299 -14.95 -2.09 13.44
N PRO A 300 -16.25 -2.07 13.77
CA PRO A 300 -17.20 -2.96 13.13
C PRO A 300 -17.33 -2.61 11.64
N GLN A 301 -17.02 -3.57 10.77
CA GLN A 301 -17.07 -3.40 9.31
C GLN A 301 -18.07 -4.36 8.69
N LYS A 302 -18.93 -3.83 7.79
CA LYS A 302 -19.92 -4.63 7.06
C LYS A 302 -19.35 -5.28 5.79
N ALA A 303 -18.17 -4.85 5.35
CA ALA A 303 -17.52 -5.38 4.17
C ALA A 303 -17.05 -6.83 4.36
N PHE A 304 -16.99 -7.59 3.26
CA PHE A 304 -16.46 -8.96 3.31
C PHE A 304 -14.93 -8.93 3.46
N PHE A 305 -14.27 -8.01 2.76
CA PHE A 305 -12.86 -7.71 2.98
C PHE A 305 -12.69 -6.24 3.31
N TYR A 306 -11.82 -5.92 4.26
CA TYR A 306 -11.54 -4.54 4.67
C TYR A 306 -10.07 -4.38 4.99
N PHE A 307 -9.47 -3.25 4.59
CA PHE A 307 -8.12 -2.88 4.99
C PHE A 307 -8.06 -1.38 5.29
N ASP A 308 -7.96 -1.04 6.57
CA ASP A 308 -8.04 0.35 7.06
C ASP A 308 -6.97 1.29 6.49
N ALA A 309 -5.75 0.79 6.31
CA ALA A 309 -4.59 1.55 5.86
C ALA A 309 -4.01 0.99 4.55
N MET A 310 -4.91 0.70 3.60
CA MET A 310 -4.51 0.23 2.27
C MET A 310 -3.68 1.30 1.55
N PRO A 311 -2.49 0.97 1.01
CA PRO A 311 -1.72 1.89 0.18
C PRO A 311 -2.55 2.42 -0.99
N ARG A 312 -2.47 3.72 -1.28
CA ARG A 312 -3.27 4.39 -2.32
C ARG A 312 -3.19 3.75 -3.70
N VAL A 313 -2.01 3.24 -4.08
CA VAL A 313 -1.85 2.52 -5.35
C VAL A 313 -2.73 1.27 -5.40
N LEU A 314 -2.81 0.53 -4.29
CA LEU A 314 -3.68 -0.66 -4.19
C LEU A 314 -5.15 -0.26 -4.08
N GLN A 315 -5.46 0.84 -3.38
CA GLN A 315 -6.81 1.38 -3.32
C GLN A 315 -7.30 1.81 -4.70
N ASN A 316 -6.47 2.49 -5.50
CA ASN A 316 -6.79 2.89 -6.87
C ASN A 316 -6.96 1.67 -7.79
N LEU A 317 -6.11 0.65 -7.61
CA LEU A 317 -6.18 -0.59 -8.37
C LEU A 317 -7.49 -1.36 -8.10
N LEU A 318 -7.88 -1.47 -6.83
CA LEU A 318 -9.07 -2.21 -6.40
C LEU A 318 -10.36 -1.38 -6.41
N GLY A 319 -10.24 -0.06 -6.46
CA GLY A 319 -11.35 0.91 -6.41
C GLY A 319 -11.77 1.31 -5.01
N ALA A 320 -11.49 0.50 -3.98
CA ALA A 320 -11.87 0.77 -2.60
C ALA A 320 -10.95 0.05 -1.60
N ASN A 321 -11.00 0.48 -0.34
CA ASN A 321 -10.39 -0.18 0.81
C ASN A 321 -11.27 -1.31 1.38
N GLU A 322 -12.51 -1.39 0.91
CA GLU A 322 -13.51 -2.40 1.27
C GLU A 322 -14.00 -3.14 0.02
N LEU A 323 -14.23 -4.46 0.15
CA LEU A 323 -14.74 -5.28 -0.94
C LEU A 323 -15.88 -6.18 -0.45
N ARG A 324 -16.89 -6.34 -1.32
CA ARG A 324 -17.94 -7.36 -1.20
C ARG A 324 -17.44 -8.70 -1.75
N LEU A 325 -18.08 -9.80 -1.36
CA LEU A 325 -17.68 -11.16 -1.76
C LEU A 325 -17.54 -11.29 -3.29
N GLU A 326 -18.54 -10.82 -4.04
CA GLU A 326 -18.56 -10.80 -5.51
C GLU A 326 -17.43 -9.98 -6.16
N GLN A 327 -16.85 -9.01 -5.45
CA GLN A 327 -15.75 -8.17 -5.97
C GLN A 327 -14.38 -8.85 -5.81
N ILE A 328 -14.26 -9.85 -4.94
CA ILE A 328 -12.96 -10.46 -4.60
C ILE A 328 -12.32 -11.20 -5.79
N PRO A 329 -13.05 -12.00 -6.61
CA PRO A 329 -12.45 -12.65 -7.77
C PRO A 329 -11.85 -11.66 -8.77
N PHE A 330 -12.51 -10.52 -9.00
CA PHE A 330 -11.99 -9.46 -9.85
C PHE A 330 -10.75 -8.80 -9.23
N ALA A 331 -10.80 -8.48 -7.94
CA ALA A 331 -9.67 -7.91 -7.19
C ALA A 331 -8.42 -8.81 -7.24
N ILE A 332 -8.59 -10.13 -7.12
CA ILE A 332 -7.48 -11.09 -7.24
C ILE A 332 -6.84 -11.02 -8.63
N ARG A 333 -7.65 -11.01 -9.71
CA ARG A 333 -7.13 -10.87 -11.08
C ARG A 333 -6.35 -9.57 -11.28
N GLN A 334 -6.85 -8.45 -10.73
CA GLN A 334 -6.15 -7.17 -10.78
C GLN A 334 -4.80 -7.21 -10.05
N LEU A 335 -4.73 -7.88 -8.88
CA LEU A 335 -3.48 -8.04 -8.14
C LEU A 335 -2.49 -8.98 -8.84
N GLU A 336 -2.97 -10.03 -9.52
CA GLU A 336 -2.13 -10.91 -10.34
C GLU A 336 -1.50 -10.16 -11.53
N LEU A 337 -2.28 -9.32 -12.19
CA LEU A 337 -1.78 -8.41 -13.23
C LEU A 337 -0.75 -7.43 -12.67
N ALA A 338 -1.06 -6.76 -11.56
CA ALA A 338 -0.16 -5.84 -10.89
C ALA A 338 1.16 -6.50 -10.47
N GLN A 339 1.11 -7.73 -9.95
CA GLN A 339 2.30 -8.50 -9.62
C GLN A 339 3.15 -8.77 -10.87
N THR A 340 2.51 -9.18 -11.97
CA THR A 340 3.21 -9.49 -13.21
C THR A 340 3.91 -8.25 -13.77
N ILE A 341 3.22 -7.09 -13.75
CA ILE A 341 3.77 -5.79 -14.17
C ILE A 341 4.95 -5.39 -13.28
N SER A 342 4.83 -5.53 -11.96
CA SER A 342 5.90 -5.16 -11.02
C SER A 342 7.14 -6.03 -11.19
N SER A 343 6.94 -7.35 -11.35
CA SER A 343 8.03 -8.32 -11.49
C SER A 343 8.75 -8.27 -12.85
N ALA A 344 8.15 -7.63 -13.85
CA ALA A 344 8.71 -7.55 -15.19
C ALA A 344 9.85 -6.52 -15.27
N ASN A 345 11.01 -6.97 -15.74
CA ASN A 345 12.13 -6.11 -16.06
C ASN A 345 11.69 -5.03 -17.07
N ALA A 346 12.05 -3.77 -16.82
CA ALA A 346 11.71 -2.58 -17.64
C ALA A 346 10.29 -2.00 -17.55
N LEU A 347 9.34 -2.60 -16.81
CA LEU A 347 8.04 -1.97 -16.51
C LEU A 347 8.05 -1.30 -15.13
N GLY A 348 8.36 -2.07 -14.09
CA GLY A 348 8.57 -1.57 -12.73
C GLY A 348 7.38 -0.79 -12.13
N TYR A 349 7.68 -0.02 -11.09
CA TYR A 349 6.69 0.69 -10.28
C TYR A 349 5.95 1.81 -11.04
N ASP A 350 6.63 2.52 -11.94
CA ASP A 350 6.04 3.62 -12.71
C ASP A 350 4.84 3.15 -13.55
N VAL A 351 4.98 2.03 -14.26
CA VAL A 351 3.89 1.49 -15.08
C VAL A 351 2.77 0.94 -14.19
N LEU A 352 3.09 0.37 -13.04
CA LEU A 352 2.11 -0.08 -12.06
C LEU A 352 1.23 1.08 -11.56
N THR A 353 1.82 2.25 -11.26
CA THR A 353 1.03 3.42 -10.82
C THR A 353 0.09 3.93 -11.91
N LEU A 354 0.54 3.94 -13.17
CA LEU A 354 -0.29 4.29 -14.32
C LEU A 354 -1.44 3.29 -14.51
N PHE A 355 -1.18 1.99 -14.28
CA PHE A 355 -2.17 0.93 -14.41
C PHE A 355 -3.24 1.00 -13.30
N ALA A 356 -2.83 1.34 -12.07
CA ALA A 356 -3.75 1.46 -10.94
C ALA A 356 -4.82 2.53 -11.16
N LEU A 357 -4.45 3.69 -11.72
CA LEU A 357 -5.36 4.81 -11.96
C LEU A 357 -6.25 4.60 -13.20
N PRO A 358 -7.59 4.71 -13.09
CA PRO A 358 -8.49 4.51 -14.23
C PRO A 358 -8.20 5.42 -15.43
N SER A 359 -7.84 6.69 -15.19
CA SER A 359 -7.58 7.69 -16.24
C SER A 359 -6.31 7.43 -17.05
N THR A 360 -5.32 6.73 -16.49
CA THR A 360 -4.05 6.43 -17.15
C THR A 360 -3.85 4.94 -17.46
N ARG A 361 -4.82 4.10 -17.08
CA ARG A 361 -4.76 2.65 -17.23
C ARG A 361 -4.55 2.24 -18.68
N PHE A 362 -5.20 2.94 -19.62
CA PHE A 362 -5.04 2.70 -21.05
C PHE A 362 -3.58 2.83 -21.50
N LYS A 363 -2.91 3.91 -21.09
CA LYS A 363 -1.48 4.17 -21.40
C LYS A 363 -0.59 3.03 -20.86
N ALA A 364 -0.89 2.56 -19.65
CA ALA A 364 -0.18 1.44 -19.03
C ALA A 364 -0.42 0.14 -19.81
N CYS A 365 -1.68 -0.20 -20.13
CA CYS A 365 -2.01 -1.37 -20.92
C CYS A 365 -1.27 -1.40 -22.27
N ALA A 366 -1.21 -0.26 -22.98
CA ALA A 366 -0.48 -0.15 -24.23
C ALA A 366 1.02 -0.41 -24.04
N ARG A 367 1.61 0.16 -22.98
CA ARG A 367 3.03 -0.04 -22.65
C ARG A 367 3.36 -1.50 -22.33
N VAL A 368 2.52 -2.12 -21.50
CA VAL A 368 2.65 -3.53 -21.09
C VAL A 368 2.47 -4.45 -22.30
N TRP A 369 1.50 -4.16 -23.17
CA TRP A 369 1.27 -4.91 -24.40
C TRP A 369 2.46 -4.84 -25.36
N CYS A 370 3.03 -3.65 -25.57
CA CYS A 370 4.22 -3.47 -26.41
C CYS A 370 5.45 -4.18 -25.82
N HIS A 371 5.60 -4.18 -24.50
CA HIS A 371 6.66 -4.94 -23.82
C HIS A 371 6.49 -6.44 -24.07
N ALA A 372 5.28 -6.97 -23.85
CA ALA A 372 4.98 -8.37 -24.10
C ALA A 372 5.20 -8.76 -25.56
N GLN A 373 4.85 -7.88 -26.52
CA GLN A 373 5.08 -8.10 -27.95
C GLN A 373 6.56 -8.26 -28.28
N ASN A 374 7.44 -7.46 -27.67
CA ASN A 374 8.89 -7.59 -27.86
C ASN A 374 9.45 -8.86 -27.21
N ALA A 375 8.85 -9.31 -26.11
CA ALA A 375 9.27 -10.51 -25.40
C ALA A 375 8.72 -11.81 -26.01
N LEU A 376 7.85 -11.73 -27.03
CA LEU A 376 7.34 -12.92 -27.75
C LEU A 376 8.43 -13.67 -28.52
N ASP A 377 9.52 -12.98 -28.87
CA ASP A 377 10.65 -13.58 -29.59
C ASP A 377 11.44 -14.55 -28.69
N ASP A 378 11.28 -14.48 -27.36
CA ASP A 378 11.82 -15.47 -26.43
C ASP A 378 10.86 -16.67 -26.30
N PRO A 379 11.24 -17.86 -26.82
CA PRO A 379 10.38 -19.04 -26.78
C PRO A 379 10.04 -19.50 -25.36
N LYS A 380 10.87 -19.15 -24.35
CA LYS A 380 10.64 -19.52 -22.95
C LYS A 380 9.53 -18.68 -22.30
N GLN A 381 9.31 -17.46 -22.77
CA GLN A 381 8.35 -16.51 -22.19
C GLN A 381 7.12 -16.28 -23.07
N ALA A 382 7.16 -16.72 -24.33
CA ALA A 382 6.13 -16.46 -25.33
C ALA A 382 4.70 -16.83 -24.87
N SER A 383 4.49 -17.96 -24.19
CA SER A 383 3.16 -18.36 -23.72
C SER A 383 2.59 -17.41 -22.66
N ALA A 384 3.40 -17.06 -21.65
CA ALA A 384 3.05 -16.13 -20.60
C ALA A 384 2.81 -14.70 -21.15
N MET A 385 3.64 -14.28 -22.11
CA MET A 385 3.51 -12.96 -22.74
C MET A 385 2.28 -12.87 -23.66
N ARG A 386 1.91 -13.94 -24.37
CA ARG A 386 0.63 -14.00 -25.12
C ARG A 386 -0.58 -13.88 -24.19
N TYR A 387 -0.54 -14.57 -23.06
CA TYR A 387 -1.60 -14.46 -22.05
C TYR A 387 -1.71 -13.02 -21.53
N LEU A 388 -0.58 -12.41 -21.18
CA LEU A 388 -0.53 -11.02 -20.73
C LEU A 388 -1.06 -10.05 -21.80
N GLN A 389 -0.70 -10.24 -23.08
CA GLN A 389 -1.25 -9.44 -24.18
C GLN A 389 -2.77 -9.52 -24.26
N PHE A 390 -3.33 -10.74 -24.18
CA PHE A 390 -4.76 -10.94 -24.21
C PHE A 390 -5.46 -10.23 -23.05
N GLN A 391 -4.92 -10.37 -21.84
CA GLN A 391 -5.45 -9.68 -20.66
C GLN A 391 -5.35 -8.15 -20.76
N MET A 392 -4.29 -7.61 -21.34
CA MET A 392 -4.15 -6.17 -21.55
C MET A 392 -5.16 -5.64 -22.58
N ILE A 393 -5.47 -6.40 -23.64
CA ILE A 393 -6.51 -6.03 -24.62
C ILE A 393 -7.89 -6.02 -23.95
N GLN A 394 -8.20 -7.03 -23.13
CA GLN A 394 -9.46 -7.05 -22.39
C GLN A 394 -9.55 -5.87 -21.42
N SER A 395 -8.48 -5.62 -20.66
CA SER A 395 -8.40 -4.50 -19.70
C SER A 395 -8.48 -3.14 -20.40
N GLN A 396 -8.00 -3.05 -21.65
CA GLN A 396 -8.11 -1.85 -22.47
C GLN A 396 -9.56 -1.56 -22.87
N GLN A 397 -10.33 -2.58 -23.28
CA GLN A 397 -11.74 -2.43 -23.64
C GLN A 397 -12.59 -1.97 -22.45
N GLU A 398 -12.21 -2.37 -21.23
CA GLU A 398 -12.85 -1.96 -19.98
C GLU A 398 -12.39 -0.57 -19.48
N SER A 399 -11.33 0.00 -20.07
CA SER A 399 -10.72 1.26 -19.59
C SER A 399 -11.33 2.49 -20.24
N VAL A 400 -11.46 3.57 -19.46
CA VAL A 400 -11.86 4.89 -19.97
C VAL A 400 -10.67 5.49 -20.72
N MET A 401 -10.84 5.71 -22.03
CA MET A 401 -9.83 6.32 -22.88
C MET A 401 -9.91 7.84 -22.79
N SER A 402 -8.79 8.50 -22.50
CA SER A 402 -8.72 9.97 -22.54
C SER A 402 -8.75 10.50 -23.98
N GLU A 403 -9.12 11.76 -24.18
CA GLU A 403 -9.10 12.38 -25.51
C GLU A 403 -7.69 12.37 -26.13
N GLN A 404 -6.67 12.59 -25.30
CA GLN A 404 -5.26 12.52 -25.71
C GLN A 404 -4.85 11.13 -26.20
N ASP A 405 -5.30 10.08 -25.49
CA ASP A 405 -5.06 8.69 -25.90
C ASP A 405 -5.80 8.37 -27.19
N GLY A 406 -7.03 8.88 -27.32
CA GLY A 406 -7.86 8.74 -28.51
C GLY A 406 -7.20 9.35 -29.76
N ALA A 407 -6.57 10.52 -29.65
CA ALA A 407 -5.81 11.13 -30.73
C ALA A 407 -4.70 10.21 -31.27
N LEU A 408 -3.93 9.59 -30.38
CA LEU A 408 -2.87 8.64 -30.76
C LEU A 408 -3.41 7.32 -31.33
N VAL A 409 -4.56 6.84 -30.84
CA VAL A 409 -5.22 5.67 -31.41
C VAL A 409 -5.67 5.94 -32.84
N ARG A 410 -6.32 7.09 -33.09
CA ARG A 410 -6.72 7.50 -34.44
C ARG A 410 -5.50 7.68 -35.35
N LEU A 411 -4.41 8.26 -34.84
CA LEU A 411 -3.16 8.39 -35.59
C LEU A 411 -2.58 7.01 -35.98
N GLY A 412 -2.53 6.07 -35.04
CA GLY A 412 -2.07 4.71 -35.31
C GLY A 412 -2.94 3.98 -36.34
N GLN A 413 -4.26 4.20 -36.31
CA GLN A 413 -5.18 3.68 -37.34
C GLN A 413 -4.93 4.35 -38.70
N ALA A 414 -4.71 5.66 -38.74
CA ALA A 414 -4.41 6.39 -39.97
C ALA A 414 -3.10 5.93 -40.63
N ALA A 415 -2.09 5.58 -39.83
CA ALA A 415 -0.81 5.06 -40.33
C ALA A 415 -0.96 3.79 -41.18
N THR A 416 -2.01 2.99 -40.98
CA THR A 416 -2.30 1.80 -41.82
C THR A 416 -2.59 2.15 -43.29
N ARG A 417 -2.95 3.40 -43.57
CA ARG A 417 -3.22 3.90 -44.92
C ARG A 417 -1.95 4.23 -45.68
N ILE A 418 -0.87 4.59 -45.00
CA ILE A 418 0.39 5.04 -45.62
C ILE A 418 1.52 4.01 -45.51
N GLN A 419 1.53 3.18 -44.46
CA GLN A 419 2.57 2.19 -44.22
C GLN A 419 2.03 0.75 -44.32
N TYR A 420 2.78 -0.10 -45.01
CA TYR A 420 2.56 -1.54 -45.06
C TYR A 420 2.69 -2.19 -43.67
N PRO A 421 1.89 -3.24 -43.35
CA PRO A 421 2.01 -3.99 -42.10
C PRO A 421 3.45 -4.49 -41.83
N PRO A 422 4.12 -4.01 -40.77
CA PRO A 422 5.52 -4.34 -40.51
C PRO A 422 5.72 -5.82 -40.15
N LYS A 423 6.91 -6.36 -40.46
CA LYS A 423 7.27 -7.77 -40.20
C LYS A 423 8.03 -7.96 -38.88
N GLY A 424 7.62 -7.24 -37.83
CA GLY A 424 8.02 -7.51 -36.44
C GLY A 424 9.23 -6.71 -35.89
N SER A 425 9.93 -5.90 -36.69
CA SER A 425 10.97 -5.03 -36.15
C SER A 425 10.37 -3.80 -35.46
N HIS A 426 10.77 -3.54 -34.21
CA HIS A 426 10.33 -2.36 -33.45
C HIS A 426 10.57 -1.04 -34.21
N SER A 427 11.69 -0.93 -34.93
CA SER A 427 12.01 0.27 -35.70
C SER A 427 11.09 0.48 -36.91
N GLU A 428 10.61 -0.61 -37.52
CA GLU A 428 9.63 -0.54 -38.61
C GLU A 428 8.24 -0.16 -38.08
N GLU A 429 7.86 -0.71 -36.93
CA GLU A 429 6.57 -0.44 -36.29
C GLU A 429 6.43 1.01 -35.80
N MET A 430 7.55 1.64 -35.46
CA MET A 430 7.61 3.03 -35.00
C MET A 430 8.02 4.01 -36.11
N LEU A 431 8.24 3.56 -37.35
CA LEU A 431 8.87 4.33 -38.42
C LEU A 431 8.15 5.67 -38.67
N VAL A 432 6.85 5.60 -39.01
CA VAL A 432 6.03 6.77 -39.33
C VAL A 432 5.94 7.74 -38.15
N PHE A 433 5.73 7.22 -36.93
CA PHE A 433 5.63 8.05 -35.73
C PHE A 433 6.93 8.77 -35.41
N ASN A 434 8.07 8.07 -35.45
CA ASN A 434 9.37 8.69 -35.21
C ASN A 434 9.71 9.69 -36.30
N CYS A 435 9.45 9.37 -37.58
CA CYS A 435 9.66 10.28 -38.69
C CYS A 435 8.89 11.58 -38.49
N ALA A 436 7.57 11.51 -38.22
CA ALA A 436 6.75 12.70 -38.02
C ALA A 436 7.20 13.53 -36.80
N LEU A 437 7.55 12.86 -35.69
CA LEU A 437 7.98 13.54 -34.47
C LEU A 437 9.37 14.19 -34.63
N ASP A 438 10.33 13.47 -35.20
CA ASP A 438 11.69 13.97 -35.37
C ASP A 438 11.70 15.12 -36.40
N THR A 439 10.94 15.03 -37.49
CA THR A 439 10.76 16.15 -38.44
C THR A 439 10.10 17.36 -37.79
N ALA A 440 9.07 17.19 -36.96
CA ALA A 440 8.46 18.32 -36.24
C ALA A 440 9.45 19.04 -35.31
N ILE A 441 10.32 18.27 -34.64
CA ILE A 441 11.37 18.81 -33.77
C ILE A 441 12.44 19.55 -34.59
N GLU A 442 12.86 19.00 -35.73
CA GLU A 442 13.82 19.63 -36.63
C GLU A 442 13.28 20.95 -37.20
N GLN A 443 12.03 20.97 -37.65
CA GLN A 443 11.36 22.17 -38.18
C GLN A 443 11.24 23.28 -37.12
N LEU A 444 10.95 22.91 -35.87
CA LEU A 444 10.99 23.84 -34.74
C LEU A 444 12.39 24.42 -34.52
N GLY A 445 13.44 23.59 -34.66
CA GLY A 445 14.85 24.04 -34.61
C GLY A 445 15.20 25.04 -35.72
N LEU A 446 14.56 24.92 -36.88
CA LEU A 446 14.67 25.85 -38.01
C LEU A 446 13.76 27.08 -37.88
N LYS A 447 13.05 27.24 -36.76
CA LYS A 447 12.06 28.30 -36.49
C LYS A 447 10.88 28.30 -37.47
N GLN A 448 10.60 27.18 -38.12
CA GLN A 448 9.42 26.97 -38.95
C GLN A 448 8.35 26.27 -38.10
N ALA A 449 7.49 27.08 -37.46
CA ALA A 449 6.48 26.62 -36.51
C ALA A 449 5.05 26.80 -37.03
N ASP A 450 4.87 27.35 -38.23
CA ASP A 450 3.55 27.49 -38.84
C ASP A 450 2.99 26.12 -39.25
N THR A 451 1.68 25.96 -39.07
CA THR A 451 0.97 24.69 -39.29
C THR A 451 1.19 24.14 -40.70
N ALA A 452 1.18 25.01 -41.71
CA ALA A 452 1.35 24.59 -43.11
C ALA A 452 2.77 24.05 -43.38
N SER A 453 3.81 24.71 -42.87
CA SER A 453 5.19 24.23 -43.02
C SER A 453 5.42 22.92 -42.26
N LEU A 454 4.84 22.76 -41.07
CA LEU A 454 4.91 21.50 -40.32
C LEU A 454 4.24 20.34 -41.08
N ILE A 455 3.04 20.57 -41.63
CA ILE A 455 2.31 19.54 -42.39
C ILE A 455 3.11 19.14 -43.64
N ASN A 456 3.54 20.11 -44.44
CA ASN A 456 4.25 19.84 -45.69
C ASN A 456 5.63 19.21 -45.44
N GLY A 457 6.36 19.67 -44.40
CA GLY A 457 7.65 19.10 -44.03
C GLY A 457 7.53 17.64 -43.60
N ILE A 458 6.55 17.31 -42.75
CA ILE A 458 6.29 15.93 -42.32
C ILE A 458 5.84 15.06 -43.48
N ALA A 459 4.91 15.54 -44.31
CA ALA A 459 4.41 14.79 -45.46
C ALA A 459 5.52 14.45 -46.46
N GLY A 460 6.40 15.41 -46.77
CA GLY A 460 7.54 15.22 -47.65
C GLY A 460 8.54 14.19 -47.10
N GLU A 461 8.93 14.31 -45.83
CA GLU A 461 9.83 13.34 -45.19
C GLU A 461 9.22 11.93 -45.12
N LEU A 462 7.92 11.82 -44.85
CA LEU A 462 7.23 10.52 -44.84
C LEU A 462 7.21 9.87 -46.22
N SER A 463 6.89 10.62 -47.28
CA SER A 463 6.89 10.12 -48.66
C SER A 463 8.27 9.59 -49.06
N ILE A 464 9.32 10.38 -48.83
CA ILE A 464 10.71 9.99 -49.12
C ILE A 464 11.10 8.75 -48.33
N ASN A 465 10.84 8.70 -47.03
CA ASN A 465 11.27 7.60 -46.17
C ASN A 465 10.52 6.29 -46.44
N LEU A 466 9.22 6.35 -46.72
CA LEU A 466 8.41 5.18 -47.04
C LEU A 466 8.79 4.59 -48.40
N SER A 467 8.99 5.43 -49.42
CA SER A 467 9.43 4.98 -50.75
C SER A 467 10.86 4.47 -50.79
N ARG A 468 11.78 5.17 -50.12
CA ARG A 468 13.18 4.69 -50.01
C ARG A 468 13.26 3.31 -49.36
N LYS A 469 12.41 3.03 -48.36
CA LYS A 469 12.39 1.76 -47.62
C LYS A 469 11.44 0.71 -48.23
N LYS A 470 10.70 1.04 -49.29
CA LYS A 470 9.68 0.18 -49.92
C LYS A 470 8.64 -0.33 -48.91
N LYS A 471 8.14 0.57 -48.06
CA LYS A 471 7.19 0.28 -46.98
C LYS A 471 5.84 0.97 -47.20
N GLU A 472 5.56 1.46 -48.40
CA GLU A 472 4.27 2.08 -48.72
C GLU A 472 3.12 1.08 -48.60
N ALA A 473 1.95 1.56 -48.18
CA ALA A 473 0.76 0.73 -48.12
C ALA A 473 0.31 0.23 -49.50
N PHE A 474 -0.42 -0.89 -49.52
CA PHE A 474 -0.96 -1.48 -50.74
C PHE A 474 -1.83 -0.48 -51.52
N GLY A 475 -1.58 -0.36 -52.83
CA GLY A 475 -2.32 0.54 -53.72
C GLY A 475 -1.72 1.93 -53.88
N LEU A 476 -0.67 2.27 -53.11
CA LEU A 476 0.03 3.56 -53.17
C LEU A 476 1.33 3.52 -53.98
N LEU A 477 1.41 2.64 -54.99
CA LEU A 477 2.59 2.50 -55.86
C LEU A 477 2.80 3.70 -56.80
N ARG A 478 1.79 4.57 -56.95
CA ARG A 478 1.90 5.86 -57.66
C ARG A 478 2.25 6.96 -56.65
N SER A 479 3.28 7.76 -56.96
CA SER A 479 3.77 8.88 -56.14
C SER A 479 2.65 9.80 -55.67
N ASP A 480 1.76 10.18 -56.58
CA ASP A 480 0.73 11.19 -56.33
C ASP A 480 -0.30 10.73 -55.29
N LEU A 481 -0.57 9.42 -55.23
CA LEU A 481 -1.48 8.83 -54.25
C LEU A 481 -0.82 8.70 -52.88
N LEU A 482 0.49 8.40 -52.85
CA LEU A 482 1.26 8.36 -51.62
C LEU A 482 1.38 9.75 -50.99
N ASP A 483 1.70 10.77 -51.78
CA ASP A 483 1.87 12.14 -51.32
C ASP A 483 0.57 12.69 -50.71
N ALA A 484 -0.58 12.47 -51.36
CA ALA A 484 -1.88 12.85 -50.82
C ALA A 484 -2.22 12.15 -49.50
N ALA A 485 -1.89 10.85 -49.39
CA ALA A 485 -2.12 10.08 -48.18
C ALA A 485 -1.18 10.51 -47.03
N CYS A 486 0.09 10.79 -47.34
CA CYS A 486 1.06 11.34 -46.39
C CYS A 486 0.66 12.73 -45.91
N LEU A 487 0.11 13.59 -46.78
CA LEU A 487 -0.39 14.91 -46.42
C LEU A 487 -1.57 14.82 -45.45
N THR A 488 -2.53 13.93 -45.72
CA THR A 488 -3.68 13.69 -44.82
C THR A 488 -3.22 13.19 -43.45
N PHE A 489 -2.24 12.27 -43.43
CA PHE A 489 -1.66 11.79 -42.18
C PHE A 489 -0.92 12.89 -41.41
N ALA A 490 -0.11 13.70 -42.11
CA ALA A 490 0.66 14.79 -41.52
C ALA A 490 -0.26 15.86 -40.92
N GLU A 491 -1.36 16.21 -41.61
CA GLU A 491 -2.39 17.11 -41.09
C GLU A 491 -2.96 16.60 -39.77
N GLN A 492 -3.35 15.33 -39.72
CA GLN A 492 -3.85 14.71 -38.50
C GLN A 492 -2.79 14.69 -37.38
N PHE A 493 -1.54 14.38 -37.69
CA PHE A 493 -0.45 14.41 -36.70
C PHE A 493 -0.24 15.81 -36.11
N VAL A 494 -0.17 16.83 -36.97
CA VAL A 494 0.10 18.21 -36.53
C VAL A 494 -1.05 18.74 -35.69
N ASN A 495 -2.29 18.55 -36.12
CA ASN A 495 -3.46 19.08 -35.42
C ASN A 495 -3.75 18.32 -34.13
N ASP A 496 -3.92 17.00 -34.20
CA ASP A 496 -4.39 16.20 -33.07
C ASP A 496 -3.27 15.92 -32.06
N VAL A 497 -2.04 15.67 -32.51
CA VAL A 497 -0.95 15.17 -31.65
C VAL A 497 0.06 16.27 -31.31
N TRP A 498 0.61 16.97 -32.30
CA TRP A 498 1.63 18.00 -32.06
C TRP A 498 1.05 19.22 -31.36
N LEU A 499 0.00 19.84 -31.91
CA LEU A 499 -0.65 21.01 -31.30
C LEU A 499 -1.65 20.61 -30.21
N GLY A 500 -2.42 19.54 -30.43
CA GLY A 500 -3.44 19.07 -29.49
C GLY A 500 -2.86 18.46 -28.20
N VAL A 501 -2.08 17.38 -28.31
CA VAL A 501 -1.55 16.64 -27.14
C VAL A 501 -0.25 17.25 -26.60
N LEU A 502 0.67 17.64 -27.49
CA LEU A 502 2.01 18.11 -27.11
C LEU A 502 2.11 19.63 -26.98
N HIS A 503 1.05 20.37 -27.32
CA HIS A 503 1.01 21.84 -27.26
C HIS A 503 2.19 22.51 -27.99
N GLY A 504 2.63 21.92 -29.10
CA GLY A 504 3.73 22.41 -29.94
C GLY A 504 5.12 22.24 -29.32
N LYS A 505 5.28 21.45 -28.26
CA LYS A 505 6.56 21.25 -27.56
C LYS A 505 7.09 19.82 -27.71
N PRO A 506 8.42 19.65 -27.79
CA PRO A 506 9.01 18.32 -27.81
C PRO A 506 8.74 17.57 -26.49
N PRO A 507 8.24 16.33 -26.54
CA PRO A 507 7.97 15.54 -25.33
C PRO A 507 9.25 15.10 -24.63
N ALA A 508 9.18 14.96 -23.31
CA ALA A 508 10.25 14.31 -22.55
C ALA A 508 10.42 12.84 -22.97
N GLN A 509 11.61 12.25 -22.78
CA GLN A 509 11.89 10.87 -23.23
C GLN A 509 10.91 9.83 -22.66
N LYS A 510 10.49 9.99 -21.39
CA LYS A 510 9.52 9.12 -20.73
C LYS A 510 8.14 9.22 -21.39
N GLU A 511 7.71 10.43 -21.71
CA GLU A 511 6.44 10.70 -22.38
C GLU A 511 6.44 10.20 -23.83
N ARG A 512 7.51 10.46 -24.60
CA ARG A 512 7.71 9.91 -25.96
C ARG A 512 7.54 8.39 -25.99
N ARG A 513 8.08 7.67 -25.00
CA ARG A 513 7.92 6.21 -24.87
C ARG A 513 6.47 5.79 -24.62
N LEU A 514 5.71 6.54 -23.84
CA LEU A 514 4.30 6.25 -23.55
C LEU A 514 3.43 6.51 -24.79
N LEU A 515 3.55 7.70 -25.40
CA LEU A 515 2.80 8.09 -26.61
C LEU A 515 3.10 7.10 -27.76
N GLY A 516 4.38 6.76 -27.94
CA GLY A 516 4.79 5.78 -28.94
C GLY A 516 4.23 4.37 -28.69
N SER A 517 4.04 3.98 -27.43
CA SER A 517 3.46 2.66 -27.10
C SER A 517 1.97 2.59 -27.45
N ILE A 518 1.23 3.70 -27.26
CA ILE A 518 -0.19 3.81 -27.66
C ILE A 518 -0.31 3.76 -29.18
N TYR A 519 0.46 4.60 -29.88
CA TYR A 519 0.52 4.60 -31.35
C TYR A 519 0.81 3.20 -31.90
N ARG A 520 1.87 2.56 -31.39
CA ARG A 520 2.33 1.25 -31.84
C ARG A 520 1.28 0.16 -31.65
N MET A 521 0.66 0.11 -30.47
CA MET A 521 -0.41 -0.84 -30.20
C MET A 521 -1.59 -0.63 -31.16
N ALA A 522 -2.04 0.62 -31.32
CA ALA A 522 -3.15 0.95 -32.20
C ALA A 522 -2.87 0.60 -33.67
N PHE A 523 -1.68 0.96 -34.17
CA PHE A 523 -1.24 0.65 -35.53
C PHE A 523 -1.20 -0.86 -35.81
N LEU A 524 -0.62 -1.65 -34.90
CA LEU A 524 -0.53 -3.10 -35.06
C LEU A 524 -1.89 -3.79 -34.95
N GLN A 525 -2.76 -3.35 -34.03
CA GLN A 525 -4.13 -3.87 -33.92
C GLN A 525 -4.93 -3.54 -35.19
N ALA A 526 -4.84 -2.32 -35.70
CA ALA A 526 -5.49 -1.91 -36.93
C ALA A 526 -4.99 -2.68 -38.15
N CYS A 527 -3.68 -2.91 -38.27
CA CYS A 527 -3.10 -3.77 -39.31
C CYS A 527 -3.66 -5.20 -39.26
N ARG A 528 -3.73 -5.80 -38.07
CA ARG A 528 -4.30 -7.16 -37.89
C ARG A 528 -5.78 -7.21 -38.28
N GLN A 529 -6.54 -6.17 -37.95
CA GLN A 529 -7.95 -6.08 -38.31
C GLN A 529 -8.14 -5.93 -39.82
N ALA A 530 -7.41 -5.01 -40.46
CA ALA A 530 -7.46 -4.82 -41.91
C ALA A 530 -7.07 -6.10 -42.69
N GLN A 531 -6.10 -6.87 -42.20
CA GLN A 531 -5.75 -8.17 -42.79
C GLN A 531 -6.89 -9.20 -42.70
N LYS A 532 -7.57 -9.28 -41.54
CA LYS A 532 -8.74 -10.15 -41.36
C LYS A 532 -9.87 -9.75 -42.28
N ASP A 533 -10.15 -8.46 -42.40
CA ASP A 533 -11.24 -7.95 -43.22
C ASP A 533 -10.98 -8.19 -44.71
N ARG A 534 -9.72 -8.02 -45.16
CA ARG A 534 -9.31 -8.40 -46.53
C ARG A 534 -9.44 -9.90 -46.79
N LYS A 535 -9.07 -10.74 -45.82
CA LYS A 535 -9.21 -12.20 -45.96
C LYS A 535 -10.68 -12.60 -46.09
N LYS A 536 -11.57 -12.02 -45.26
CA LYS A 536 -13.02 -12.23 -45.36
C LYS A 536 -13.59 -11.74 -46.69
N ALA A 537 -13.16 -10.57 -47.17
CA ALA A 537 -13.60 -10.03 -48.46
C ALA A 537 -13.14 -10.93 -49.63
N ALA A 538 -11.94 -11.50 -49.56
CA ALA A 538 -11.46 -12.47 -50.55
C ALA A 538 -12.28 -13.77 -50.52
N GLU A 539 -12.58 -14.30 -49.34
CA GLU A 539 -13.43 -15.49 -49.15
C GLU A 539 -14.87 -15.26 -49.66
N GLN A 540 -15.44 -14.07 -49.48
CA GLN A 540 -16.77 -13.71 -49.99
C GLN A 540 -16.80 -13.50 -51.52
N SER A 541 -15.70 -13.03 -52.12
CA SER A 541 -15.60 -12.87 -53.58
C SER A 541 -15.48 -14.19 -54.35
N THR A 542 -15.09 -15.27 -53.66
CA THR A 542 -15.00 -16.62 -54.24
C THR A 542 -16.31 -17.42 -54.20
N ASP A 543 -17.32 -16.97 -53.46
CA ASP A 543 -18.63 -17.64 -53.30
C ASP A 543 -19.75 -17.07 -54.19
N THR A 544 -19.46 -16.10 -55.06
CA THR A 544 -20.41 -15.67 -56.11
C THR A 544 -20.48 -16.74 -57.21
N PRO A 545 -21.64 -17.37 -57.46
CA PRO A 545 -21.76 -18.36 -58.52
C PRO A 545 -21.58 -17.66 -59.87
N LYS A 546 -20.71 -18.22 -60.72
CA LYS A 546 -20.62 -17.85 -62.12
C LYS A 546 -21.99 -18.11 -62.75
N GLU A 547 -22.74 -17.06 -63.06
CA GLU A 547 -23.88 -17.17 -63.97
C GLU A 547 -23.34 -17.68 -65.31
N GLU A 548 -23.81 -18.85 -65.70
CA GLU A 548 -23.52 -19.50 -66.97
C GLU A 548 -24.11 -18.67 -68.12
N VAL A 549 -23.30 -18.49 -69.17
CA VAL A 549 -23.62 -17.85 -70.45
C VAL A 549 -24.50 -18.75 -71.30
#